data_AF-A0AA88U3D1-F1
#
_entry.id   AF-A0AA88U3D1-F1
#
_cell.length_a   1.000
_cell.length_b   1.000
_cell.length_c   1.000
_cell.angle_alpha   90.00
_cell.angle_beta   90.00
_cell.angle_gamma   90.00
#
_symmetry.space_group_name_H-M   'P 1'
#
loop_
_entity.id
_entity.type
_entity.pdbx_description
1 polymer ?
#
loop_
_entity_poly.entity_id
_entity_poly.type
_entity_poly.pdbx_seq_one_letter_code
_entity_poly.pdbx_strand_id
1 'polypeptide(L)'
;MKTSQAWRLGMKDMQILHAPRHRSHLKKPTWIIVLVSLVCMFLVCAYVYPPRNLAACYVFSSSSCKALSNWLPPAPARELTDEEVAARVIIKEILNAPPNMPKSPKIAFMFLSPGTLPFERLWDMFFQGNEDRFSVYMHASKDKPVHTSRYFIDREIRSDKVVWGKISMVDAERRLVANALKDPDNQHFVLLSDSCIPLRDFDYVYNYLMYTNVSFVDSFTDPGPHGSGRYSEHMLPEVEKKDFRKGAQWFTMKRQHAVITTADSLYYTIFRDYCKMLNPEGIANWSITHVDWSEGKWHPKSYRAQDVTYALMKNITSITESVHVTSDERVEGSPDSALLVEWNETTMLPVCSKILTRNIR
;
A
#
# COMPACT_ATOMS: atom_id res chain seq x y z
N MET A 1 29.23 -120.76 14.40
CA MET A 1 30.65 -120.38 14.58
C MET A 1 31.02 -119.39 13.48
N LYS A 2 31.68 -118.29 13.89
CA LYS A 2 32.56 -117.40 13.10
C LYS A 2 31.87 -116.60 11.96
N THR A 3 31.69 -115.27 12.10
CA THR A 3 32.68 -114.17 11.96
C THR A 3 33.34 -114.19 10.58
N SER A 4 33.50 -113.12 9.81
CA SER A 4 33.34 -111.67 10.01
C SER A 4 33.79 -110.99 8.71
N GLN A 5 33.19 -109.83 8.38
CA GLN A 5 33.82 -108.55 7.94
C GLN A 5 34.88 -108.61 6.80
N ALA A 6 34.95 -107.70 5.82
CA ALA A 6 34.72 -106.25 5.84
C ALA A 6 34.68 -105.66 4.41
N TRP A 7 33.79 -104.68 4.22
CA TRP A 7 33.90 -103.38 3.52
C TRP A 7 34.88 -103.17 2.34
N ARG A 8 34.36 -102.74 1.17
CA ARG A 8 34.35 -101.32 0.72
C ARG A 8 33.58 -101.10 -0.60
N LEU A 9 33.09 -99.86 -0.74
CA LEU A 9 32.14 -99.25 -1.69
C LEU A 9 32.42 -99.43 -3.19
N GLY A 10 31.32 -99.49 -3.96
CA GLY A 10 31.22 -99.06 -5.36
C GLY A 10 29.75 -98.78 -5.73
N MET A 11 29.46 -97.53 -6.07
CA MET A 11 28.14 -96.94 -6.35
C MET A 11 27.36 -97.60 -7.49
N LYS A 12 26.03 -97.70 -7.37
CA LYS A 12 25.05 -96.99 -8.23
C LYS A 12 23.59 -97.42 -7.93
N ASP A 13 22.74 -96.40 -7.85
CA ASP A 13 21.30 -96.39 -8.05
C ASP A 13 20.38 -97.16 -7.09
N MET A 14 19.95 -96.48 -6.02
CA MET A 14 18.63 -96.73 -5.44
C MET A 14 17.96 -95.41 -5.02
N GLN A 15 16.72 -95.28 -5.48
CA GLN A 15 15.87 -94.10 -5.44
C GLN A 15 15.68 -93.56 -4.01
N ILE A 16 16.09 -92.31 -3.79
CA ILE A 16 15.72 -91.54 -2.61
C ILE A 16 14.40 -90.83 -2.94
N LEU A 17 13.30 -91.27 -2.33
CA LEU A 17 12.08 -90.48 -2.26
C LEU A 17 12.37 -89.16 -1.54
N HIS A 18 12.26 -88.05 -2.25
CA HIS A 18 12.26 -86.72 -1.65
C HIS A 18 11.02 -86.53 -0.77
N ALA A 19 11.24 -86.23 0.51
CA ALA A 19 10.22 -85.66 1.38
C ALA A 19 9.61 -84.40 0.74
N PRO A 20 8.29 -84.15 0.89
CA PRO A 20 7.68 -82.94 0.34
C PRO A 20 8.27 -81.73 1.04
N ARG A 21 8.93 -80.85 0.27
CA ARG A 21 9.34 -79.53 0.75
C ARG A 21 8.09 -78.79 1.19
N HIS A 22 7.96 -78.56 2.49
CA HIS A 22 6.97 -77.63 3.02
C HIS A 22 7.30 -76.23 2.49
N ARG A 23 6.60 -75.80 1.44
CA ARG A 23 6.65 -74.43 0.97
C ARG A 23 6.03 -73.60 2.10
N SER A 24 6.78 -72.65 2.65
CA SER A 24 6.20 -71.66 3.57
C SER A 24 5.09 -70.94 2.82
N HIS A 25 3.89 -70.93 3.41
CA HIS A 25 2.75 -70.21 2.87
C HIS A 25 3.09 -68.72 2.95
N LEU A 26 3.57 -68.13 1.84
CA LEU A 26 3.76 -66.69 1.75
C LEU A 26 2.40 -66.06 2.08
N LYS A 27 2.30 -65.43 3.25
CA LYS A 27 1.14 -64.61 3.60
C LYS A 27 0.97 -63.62 2.45
N LYS A 28 -0.15 -63.73 1.74
CA LYS A 28 -0.49 -62.81 0.66
C LYS A 28 -0.31 -61.38 1.20
N PRO A 29 0.24 -60.43 0.43
CA PRO A 29 0.50 -59.07 0.89
C PRO A 29 -0.80 -58.25 0.96
N THR A 30 -1.86 -58.83 1.54
CA THR A 30 -3.16 -58.16 1.75
C THR A 30 -3.00 -56.90 2.57
N TRP A 31 -2.05 -56.87 3.52
CA TRP A 31 -1.74 -55.65 4.26
C TRP A 31 -1.18 -54.53 3.36
N ILE A 32 -0.38 -54.87 2.34
CA ILE A 32 0.12 -53.88 1.37
C ILE A 32 -1.03 -53.33 0.53
N ILE A 33 -1.95 -54.19 0.08
CA ILE A 33 -3.12 -53.76 -0.69
C ILE A 33 -4.03 -52.85 0.14
N VAL A 34 -4.28 -53.21 1.40
CA VAL A 34 -5.06 -52.38 2.33
C VAL A 34 -4.36 -51.06 2.61
N LEU A 35 -3.04 -51.05 2.80
CA LEU A 35 -2.26 -49.84 3.02
C LEU A 35 -2.31 -48.91 1.80
N VAL A 36 -2.11 -49.45 0.60
CA VAL A 36 -2.18 -48.70 -0.66
C VAL A 36 -3.58 -48.14 -0.87
N SER A 37 -4.63 -48.93 -0.60
CA SER A 37 -6.02 -48.46 -0.70
C SER A 37 -6.31 -47.33 0.30
N LEU A 38 -5.83 -47.43 1.55
CA LEU A 38 -5.95 -46.37 2.55
C LEU A 38 -5.21 -45.09 2.13
N VAL A 39 -4.00 -45.21 1.59
CA VAL A 39 -3.23 -44.07 1.09
C VAL A 39 -3.94 -43.43 -0.11
N CYS A 40 -4.44 -44.21 -1.06
CA CYS A 40 -5.21 -43.69 -2.19
C CYS A 40 -6.49 -42.97 -1.74
N MET A 41 -7.25 -43.55 -0.80
CA MET A 41 -8.43 -42.90 -0.23
C MET A 41 -8.08 -41.59 0.48
N PHE A 42 -6.99 -41.57 1.25
CA PHE A 42 -6.52 -40.35 1.91
C PHE A 42 -6.12 -39.27 0.90
N LEU A 43 -5.41 -39.63 -0.17
CA LEU A 43 -5.03 -38.70 -1.24
C LEU A 43 -6.25 -38.16 -2.00
N VAL A 44 -7.24 -39.01 -2.29
CA VAL A 44 -8.50 -38.58 -2.91
C VAL A 44 -9.29 -37.66 -1.98
N CYS A 45 -9.40 -37.99 -0.70
CA CYS A 45 -10.05 -37.11 0.29
C CYS A 45 -9.32 -35.77 0.43
N ALA A 46 -7.99 -35.76 0.46
CA ALA A 46 -7.19 -34.52 0.52
C ALA A 46 -7.33 -33.68 -0.76
N TYR A 47 -7.49 -34.32 -1.92
CA TYR A 47 -7.72 -33.65 -3.20
C TYR A 47 -9.14 -33.06 -3.30
N VAL A 48 -10.16 -33.79 -2.86
CA VAL A 48 -11.57 -33.36 -2.90
C VAL A 48 -11.89 -32.34 -1.80
N TYR A 49 -11.25 -32.46 -0.64
CA TYR A 49 -11.44 -31.56 0.50
C TYR A 49 -10.12 -30.91 0.91
N PRO A 50 -9.57 -29.99 0.09
CA PRO A 50 -8.36 -29.28 0.46
C PRO A 50 -8.60 -28.48 1.75
N PRO A 51 -7.73 -28.61 2.76
CA PRO A 51 -7.94 -27.94 4.05
C PRO A 51 -7.91 -26.42 3.83
N ARG A 52 -9.02 -25.75 4.14
CA ARG A 52 -9.17 -24.29 4.02
C ARG A 52 -8.42 -23.49 5.08
N ASN A 53 -7.77 -24.15 6.06
CA ASN A 53 -7.07 -23.53 7.17
C ASN A 53 -5.56 -23.77 7.12
N LEU A 54 -4.79 -22.67 7.12
CA LEU A 54 -3.32 -22.63 7.14
C LEU A 54 -2.67 -23.31 8.37
N ALA A 55 -3.45 -23.70 9.38
CA ALA A 55 -2.95 -24.35 10.60
C ALA A 55 -2.31 -25.73 10.37
N ALA A 56 -2.60 -26.40 9.25
CA ALA A 56 -2.01 -27.70 8.92
C ALA A 56 -0.53 -27.64 8.49
N CYS A 57 0.03 -26.46 8.16
CA CYS A 57 1.46 -26.32 7.82
C CYS A 57 2.40 -26.37 9.04
N TYR A 58 1.90 -26.52 10.29
CA TYR A 58 2.77 -26.67 11.47
C TYR A 58 3.38 -28.07 11.62
N VAL A 59 2.88 -29.08 10.89
CA VAL A 59 3.32 -30.49 11.03
C VAL A 59 4.35 -30.88 9.95
N PHE A 60 4.46 -30.13 8.86
CA PHE A 60 5.38 -30.44 7.75
C PHE A 60 6.32 -29.27 7.46
N SER A 61 7.61 -29.59 7.29
CA SER A 61 8.69 -28.63 7.04
C SER A 61 8.34 -27.61 5.94
N SER A 62 8.74 -26.35 6.15
CA SER A 62 8.36 -25.17 5.36
C SER A 62 8.69 -25.26 3.86
N SER A 63 9.62 -26.14 3.46
CA SER A 63 9.95 -26.39 2.05
C SER A 63 8.84 -27.14 1.29
N SER A 64 8.07 -27.99 1.97
CA SER A 64 7.02 -28.80 1.35
C SER A 64 5.71 -28.03 1.11
N CYS A 65 5.38 -27.03 1.95
CA CYS A 65 4.20 -26.18 1.72
C CYS A 65 4.37 -25.26 0.48
N LYS A 66 5.59 -24.82 0.12
CA LYS A 66 5.84 -24.08 -1.15
C LYS A 66 5.64 -24.94 -2.40
N ALA A 67 6.02 -26.22 -2.33
CA ALA A 67 5.80 -27.15 -3.43
C ALA A 67 4.30 -27.44 -3.61
N LEU A 68 3.56 -27.57 -2.51
CA LEU A 68 2.11 -27.81 -2.52
C LEU A 68 1.31 -26.58 -2.99
N SER A 69 1.70 -25.36 -2.59
CA SER A 69 1.05 -24.12 -3.05
C SER A 69 1.21 -23.90 -4.55
N ASN A 70 2.32 -24.36 -5.13
CA ASN A 70 2.56 -24.30 -6.58
C ASN A 70 1.82 -25.40 -7.36
N TRP A 71 1.38 -26.47 -6.68
CA TRP A 71 0.68 -27.60 -7.27
C TRP A 71 -0.84 -27.46 -7.27
N LEU A 72 -1.39 -26.66 -6.35
CA LEU A 72 -2.82 -26.35 -6.32
C LEU A 72 -3.15 -25.38 -7.46
N PRO A 73 -4.22 -25.65 -8.25
CA PRO A 73 -4.69 -24.66 -9.21
C PRO A 73 -5.00 -23.35 -8.47
N PRO A 74 -4.69 -22.18 -9.06
CA PRO A 74 -5.01 -20.91 -8.43
C PRO A 74 -6.50 -20.91 -8.09
N ALA A 75 -6.83 -20.40 -6.90
CA ALA A 75 -8.22 -20.24 -6.51
C ALA A 75 -8.96 -19.52 -7.65
N PRO A 76 -10.17 -19.99 -8.04
CA PRO A 76 -10.90 -19.39 -9.15
C PRO A 76 -11.01 -17.89 -8.89
N ALA A 77 -10.73 -17.10 -9.93
CA ALA A 77 -10.79 -15.65 -9.84
C ALA A 77 -12.18 -15.26 -9.32
N ARG A 78 -12.20 -14.45 -8.25
CA ARG A 78 -13.44 -13.95 -7.68
C ARG A 78 -14.22 -13.20 -8.76
N GLU A 79 -15.52 -13.49 -8.87
CA GLU A 79 -16.42 -12.70 -9.70
C GLU A 79 -16.59 -11.30 -9.10
N LEU A 80 -16.49 -10.28 -9.95
CA LEU A 80 -16.59 -8.88 -9.54
C LEU A 80 -18.05 -8.45 -9.48
N THR A 81 -18.37 -7.53 -8.56
CA THR A 81 -19.69 -6.88 -8.57
C THR A 81 -19.81 -5.91 -9.75
N ASP A 82 -21.04 -5.52 -10.09
CA ASP A 82 -21.29 -4.55 -11.16
C ASP A 82 -20.61 -3.20 -10.88
N GLU A 83 -20.57 -2.76 -9.62
CA GLU A 83 -19.88 -1.54 -9.19
C GLU A 83 -18.37 -1.64 -9.36
N GLU A 84 -17.77 -2.79 -9.04
CA GLU A 84 -16.35 -3.04 -9.24
C GLU A 84 -15.99 -3.07 -10.73
N VAL A 85 -16.83 -3.70 -11.56
CA VAL A 85 -16.65 -3.69 -13.01
C VAL A 85 -16.74 -2.26 -13.55
N ALA A 86 -17.76 -1.49 -13.14
CA ALA A 86 -17.94 -0.11 -13.54
C ALA A 86 -16.74 0.77 -13.13
N ALA A 87 -16.28 0.66 -11.87
CA ALA A 87 -15.12 1.39 -11.38
C ALA A 87 -13.86 1.06 -12.18
N ARG A 88 -13.60 -0.23 -12.47
CA ARG A 88 -12.46 -0.66 -13.28
C ARG A 88 -12.51 -0.12 -14.71
N VAL A 89 -13.68 -0.13 -15.34
CA VAL A 89 -13.84 0.42 -16.69
C VAL A 89 -13.55 1.92 -16.69
N ILE A 90 -14.15 2.69 -15.77
CA ILE A 90 -13.94 4.14 -15.67
C ILE A 90 -12.46 4.45 -15.45
N ILE A 91 -11.81 3.77 -14.50
CA ILE A 91 -10.39 4.00 -14.20
C ILE A 91 -9.52 3.67 -15.41
N LYS A 92 -9.77 2.54 -16.06
CA LYS A 92 -9.05 2.12 -17.26
C LYS A 92 -9.20 3.14 -18.40
N GLU A 93 -10.41 3.64 -18.63
CA GLU A 93 -10.65 4.66 -19.66
C GLU A 93 -9.92 5.97 -19.33
N ILE A 94 -9.92 6.42 -18.07
CA ILE A 94 -9.19 7.64 -17.67
C ILE A 94 -7.67 7.49 -17.85
N LEU A 95 -7.11 6.32 -17.51
CA LEU A 95 -5.68 6.05 -17.65
C LEU A 95 -5.26 5.93 -19.13
N ASN A 96 -6.11 5.34 -19.96
CA ASN A 96 -5.84 5.20 -21.40
C ASN A 96 -6.20 6.43 -22.22
N ALA A 97 -6.97 7.37 -21.64
CA ALA A 97 -7.32 8.61 -22.33
C ALA A 97 -6.04 9.38 -22.70
N PRO A 98 -5.99 9.96 -23.92
CA PRO A 98 -4.83 10.75 -24.33
C PRO A 98 -4.65 11.95 -23.37
N PRO A 99 -3.40 12.27 -23.00
CA PRO A 99 -3.14 13.37 -22.10
C PRO A 99 -3.63 14.68 -22.71
N ASN A 100 -4.42 15.44 -21.94
CA ASN A 100 -4.79 16.80 -22.32
C ASN A 100 -3.53 17.68 -22.26
N MET A 101 -3.19 18.30 -23.39
CA MET A 101 -2.02 19.16 -23.53
C MET A 101 -2.50 20.61 -23.67
N PRO A 102 -2.79 21.30 -22.56
CA PRO A 102 -3.18 22.71 -22.61
C PRO A 102 -2.02 23.56 -23.12
N LYS A 103 -2.35 24.71 -23.72
CA LYS A 103 -1.34 25.66 -24.23
C LYS A 103 -0.49 26.26 -23.10
N SER A 104 -1.08 26.43 -21.92
CA SER A 104 -0.44 26.93 -20.71
C SER A 104 -0.79 25.94 -19.58
N PRO A 105 0.00 24.88 -19.37
CA PRO A 105 -0.27 23.97 -18.27
C PRO A 105 0.02 24.64 -16.93
N LYS A 106 -0.79 24.32 -15.91
CA LYS A 106 -0.70 24.91 -14.57
C LYS A 106 -0.56 23.86 -13.48
N ILE A 107 0.01 24.29 -12.37
CA ILE A 107 -0.02 23.56 -11.10
C ILE A 107 -1.11 24.16 -10.21
N ALA A 108 -2.02 23.31 -9.74
CA ALA A 108 -3.00 23.67 -8.72
C ALA A 108 -2.39 23.50 -7.33
N PHE A 109 -2.13 24.62 -6.65
CA PHE A 109 -1.74 24.64 -5.24
C PHE A 109 -3.01 24.70 -4.38
N MET A 110 -3.25 23.65 -3.61
CA MET A 110 -4.47 23.45 -2.83
C MET A 110 -4.14 23.48 -1.35
N PHE A 111 -4.61 24.50 -0.64
CA PHE A 111 -4.35 24.73 0.77
C PHE A 111 -5.53 24.24 1.62
N LEU A 112 -5.28 23.30 2.52
CA LEU A 112 -6.21 22.89 3.56
C LEU A 112 -5.76 23.52 4.88
N SER A 113 -6.51 24.52 5.35
CA SER A 113 -6.13 25.31 6.54
C SER A 113 -7.28 25.37 7.55
N PRO A 114 -7.01 25.47 8.86
CA PRO A 114 -8.01 25.89 9.84
C PRO A 114 -8.48 27.34 9.62
N GLY A 115 -7.62 28.23 9.10
CA GLY A 115 -7.95 29.65 8.91
C GLY A 115 -6.86 30.40 8.16
N THR A 116 -6.25 31.40 8.81
CA THR A 116 -5.18 32.23 8.20
C THR A 116 -3.95 31.42 7.83
N LEU A 117 -3.20 31.90 6.84
CA LEU A 117 -1.96 31.28 6.38
C LEU A 117 -0.75 32.03 6.96
N PRO A 118 -0.05 31.48 7.97
CA PRO A 118 1.09 32.16 8.60
C PRO A 118 2.21 32.50 7.60
N PHE A 119 2.40 31.64 6.60
CA PHE A 119 3.43 31.79 5.57
C PHE A 119 2.92 32.45 4.28
N GLU A 120 1.78 33.14 4.31
CA GLU A 120 1.18 33.78 3.12
C GLU A 120 2.18 34.68 2.37
N ARG A 121 2.98 35.46 3.10
CA ARG A 121 4.02 36.32 2.51
C ARG A 121 5.12 35.55 1.79
N LEU A 122 5.49 34.38 2.28
CA LEU A 122 6.48 33.53 1.64
C LEU A 122 5.93 32.92 0.34
N TRP A 123 4.67 32.48 0.38
CA TRP A 123 3.96 32.00 -0.81
C TRP A 123 3.75 33.12 -1.84
N ASP A 124 3.49 34.36 -1.40
CA ASP A 124 3.41 35.53 -2.29
C ASP A 124 4.72 35.74 -3.07
N MET A 125 5.86 35.67 -2.37
CA MET A 125 7.18 35.75 -3.00
C MET A 125 7.45 34.57 -3.95
N PHE A 126 7.05 33.36 -3.55
CA PHE A 126 7.21 32.16 -4.38
C PHE A 126 6.42 32.23 -5.70
N PHE A 127 5.20 32.79 -5.66
CA PHE A 127 4.34 32.89 -6.83
C PHE A 127 4.63 34.09 -7.74
N GLN A 128 5.43 35.05 -7.27
CA GLN A 128 5.67 36.30 -7.99
C GLN A 128 6.25 36.06 -9.40
N GLY A 129 5.58 36.62 -10.42
CA GLY A 129 6.01 36.57 -11.81
C GLY A 129 5.69 35.27 -12.56
N ASN A 130 4.86 34.39 -11.99
CA ASN A 130 4.51 33.08 -12.56
C ASN A 130 3.00 32.85 -12.73
N GLU A 131 2.21 33.92 -12.83
CA GLU A 131 0.75 33.91 -12.68
C GLU A 131 -0.01 33.08 -13.73
N ASP A 132 0.62 32.77 -14.86
CA ASP A 132 0.08 31.96 -15.95
C ASP A 132 0.37 30.45 -15.79
N ARG A 133 1.15 30.07 -14.77
CA ARG A 133 1.66 28.70 -14.55
C ARG A 133 1.13 28.03 -13.30
N PHE A 134 0.29 28.70 -12.53
CA PHE A 134 -0.35 28.12 -11.36
C PHE A 134 -1.77 28.60 -11.13
N SER A 135 -2.49 27.90 -10.26
CA SER A 135 -3.73 28.34 -9.66
C SER A 135 -3.74 28.00 -8.17
N VAL A 136 -4.45 28.79 -7.39
CA VAL A 136 -4.54 28.63 -5.92
C VAL A 136 -5.99 28.34 -5.54
N TYR A 137 -6.16 27.33 -4.69
CA TYR A 137 -7.43 26.95 -4.09
C TYR A 137 -7.23 26.80 -2.59
N MET A 138 -8.20 27.24 -1.80
CA MET A 138 -8.08 27.16 -0.37
C MET A 138 -9.38 26.71 0.28
N HIS A 139 -9.26 25.80 1.23
CA HIS A 139 -10.34 25.33 2.08
C HIS A 139 -10.05 25.73 3.52
N ALA A 140 -10.78 26.72 4.03
CA ALA A 140 -10.67 27.20 5.40
C ALA A 140 -11.73 26.53 6.30
N SER A 141 -11.30 25.67 7.22
CA SER A 141 -12.20 24.78 7.97
C SER A 141 -12.80 25.35 9.26
N LYS A 142 -12.27 26.45 9.80
CA LYS A 142 -12.80 27.12 10.99
C LYS A 142 -13.19 28.56 10.70
N ASP A 143 -12.20 29.40 10.39
CA ASP A 143 -12.37 30.84 10.25
C ASP A 143 -12.13 31.26 8.82
N LYS A 144 -12.92 32.21 8.33
CA LYS A 144 -12.67 32.84 7.03
C LYS A 144 -11.43 33.74 7.16
N PRO A 145 -10.31 33.41 6.50
CA PRO A 145 -9.10 34.21 6.62
C PRO A 145 -9.24 35.54 5.89
N VAL A 146 -8.50 36.54 6.37
CA VAL A 146 -8.32 37.81 5.66
C VAL A 146 -6.95 37.76 5.00
N HIS A 147 -6.94 37.81 3.66
CA HIS A 147 -5.72 37.75 2.87
C HIS A 147 -5.16 39.12 2.54
N THR A 148 -3.84 39.22 2.55
CA THR A 148 -3.10 40.41 2.11
C THR A 148 -2.48 40.18 0.73
N SER A 149 -2.07 38.95 0.41
CA SER A 149 -1.54 38.57 -0.88
C SER A 149 -2.67 38.45 -1.90
N ARG A 150 -2.49 39.10 -3.05
CA ARG A 150 -3.43 39.02 -4.18
C ARG A 150 -3.63 37.60 -4.72
N TYR A 151 -2.71 36.68 -4.46
CA TYR A 151 -2.83 35.30 -4.93
C TYR A 151 -3.85 34.49 -4.15
N PHE A 152 -4.19 34.90 -2.91
CA PHE A 152 -5.12 34.18 -2.03
C PHE A 152 -6.49 34.86 -1.93
N ILE A 153 -6.61 36.13 -2.33
CA ILE A 153 -7.90 36.84 -2.41
C ILE A 153 -8.86 36.08 -3.33
N ASP A 154 -10.07 35.82 -2.82
CA ASP A 154 -11.16 35.12 -3.52
C ASP A 154 -10.80 33.72 -4.06
N ARG A 155 -9.84 33.05 -3.42
CA ARG A 155 -9.46 31.66 -3.74
C ARG A 155 -10.09 30.60 -2.83
N GLU A 156 -10.89 31.04 -1.88
CA GLU A 156 -11.67 30.16 -1.01
C GLU A 156 -12.71 29.37 -1.81
N ILE A 157 -12.67 28.05 -1.66
CA ILE A 157 -13.76 27.18 -2.11
C ILE A 157 -14.84 27.10 -1.04
N ARG A 158 -16.00 26.52 -1.38
CA ARG A 158 -16.99 26.15 -0.36
C ARG A 158 -16.34 25.16 0.64
N SER A 159 -16.21 25.60 1.88
CA SER A 159 -15.63 24.82 2.98
C SER A 159 -16.68 24.23 3.92
N ASP A 160 -16.36 23.08 4.49
CA ASP A 160 -17.11 22.44 5.57
C ASP A 160 -16.19 22.24 6.80
N LYS A 161 -16.77 21.94 7.97
CA LYS A 161 -15.97 21.68 9.18
C LYS A 161 -15.10 20.43 8.99
N VAL A 162 -13.83 20.55 9.36
CA VAL A 162 -12.87 19.45 9.35
C VAL A 162 -12.54 19.07 10.78
N VAL A 163 -12.74 17.80 11.11
CA VAL A 163 -12.24 17.20 12.35
C VAL A 163 -10.99 16.40 12.03
N TRP A 164 -9.95 16.63 12.82
CA TRP A 164 -8.67 15.95 12.66
C TRP A 164 -8.83 14.43 12.79
N GLY A 165 -8.20 13.69 11.88
CA GLY A 165 -8.25 12.21 11.88
C GLY A 165 -9.67 11.65 11.67
N LYS A 166 -10.53 12.36 10.94
CA LYS A 166 -11.88 11.89 10.55
C LYS A 166 -12.06 12.01 9.03
N ILE A 167 -13.08 11.32 8.50
CA ILE A 167 -13.35 11.33 7.04
C ILE A 167 -13.64 12.73 6.49
N SER A 168 -14.14 13.65 7.32
CA SER A 168 -14.33 15.06 6.96
C SER A 168 -13.09 15.73 6.37
N MET A 169 -11.90 15.24 6.72
CA MET A 169 -10.62 15.68 6.21
C MET A 169 -10.42 15.25 4.75
N VAL A 170 -10.67 13.97 4.46
CA VAL A 170 -10.67 13.42 3.10
C VAL A 170 -11.74 14.12 2.25
N ASP A 171 -12.88 14.45 2.83
CA ASP A 171 -13.92 15.19 2.12
C ASP A 171 -13.45 16.59 1.72
N ALA A 172 -12.72 17.29 2.59
CA ALA A 172 -12.17 18.61 2.29
C ALA A 172 -11.10 18.54 1.18
N GLU A 173 -10.22 17.52 1.23
CA GLU A 173 -9.24 17.24 0.17
C GLU A 173 -9.93 16.95 -1.17
N ARG A 174 -10.96 16.09 -1.19
CA ARG A 174 -11.74 15.80 -2.40
C ARG A 174 -12.43 17.04 -2.94
N ARG A 175 -12.95 17.93 -2.08
CA ARG A 175 -13.54 19.21 -2.50
C ARG A 175 -12.51 20.13 -3.15
N LEU A 176 -11.29 20.21 -2.61
CA LEU A 176 -10.19 20.96 -3.20
C LEU A 176 -9.85 20.44 -4.60
N VAL A 177 -9.62 19.12 -4.72
CA VAL A 177 -9.31 18.48 -6.00
C VAL A 177 -10.43 18.70 -7.03
N ALA A 178 -11.69 18.51 -6.63
CA ALA A 178 -12.84 18.70 -7.51
C ALA A 178 -12.98 20.15 -8.01
N ASN A 179 -12.71 21.14 -7.16
CA ASN A 179 -12.72 22.54 -7.59
C ASN A 179 -11.53 22.87 -8.50
N ALA A 180 -10.35 22.33 -8.20
CA ALA A 180 -9.15 22.53 -9.01
C ALA A 180 -9.26 21.89 -10.41
N LEU A 181 -9.98 20.76 -10.53
CA LEU A 181 -10.21 20.07 -11.81
C LEU A 181 -11.09 20.86 -12.79
N LYS A 182 -11.85 21.85 -12.31
CA LYS A 182 -12.70 22.71 -13.17
C LYS A 182 -11.86 23.53 -14.14
N ASP A 183 -10.63 23.90 -13.77
CA ASP A 183 -9.68 24.50 -14.71
C ASP A 183 -9.05 23.38 -15.57
N PRO A 184 -9.28 23.36 -16.90
CA PRO A 184 -8.70 22.36 -17.79
C PRO A 184 -7.18 22.49 -17.92
N ASP A 185 -6.59 23.64 -17.57
CA ASP A 185 -5.16 23.89 -17.66
C ASP A 185 -4.38 23.26 -16.49
N ASN A 186 -5.04 22.98 -15.37
CA ASN A 186 -4.42 22.33 -14.22
C ASN A 186 -4.03 20.89 -14.54
N GLN A 187 -2.73 20.63 -14.67
CA GLN A 187 -2.17 19.31 -15.00
C GLN A 187 -1.53 18.60 -13.81
N HIS A 188 -1.18 19.35 -12.76
CA HIS A 188 -0.61 18.81 -11.52
C HIS A 188 -1.31 19.42 -10.30
N PHE A 189 -1.52 18.63 -9.26
CA PHE A 189 -2.29 18.98 -8.07
C PHE A 189 -1.44 18.76 -6.83
N VAL A 190 -1.21 19.81 -6.05
CA VAL A 190 -0.35 19.82 -4.85
C VAL A 190 -1.21 20.14 -3.64
N LEU A 191 -1.29 19.22 -2.68
CA LEU A 191 -2.00 19.45 -1.40
C LEU A 191 -1.02 19.96 -0.34
N LEU A 192 -1.40 21.04 0.36
CA LEU A 192 -0.59 21.74 1.36
C LEU A 192 -1.42 22.06 2.62
N SER A 193 -0.76 22.10 3.79
CA SER A 193 -1.29 22.76 4.99
C SER A 193 -0.91 24.24 5.04
N ASP A 194 -1.44 24.92 6.05
CA ASP A 194 -1.03 26.27 6.45
C ASP A 194 0.43 26.37 6.93
N SER A 195 1.03 25.24 7.33
CA SER A 195 2.42 25.18 7.80
C SER A 195 3.41 24.71 6.72
N CYS A 196 2.96 24.37 5.51
CA CYS A 196 3.87 24.02 4.42
C CYS A 196 4.57 25.25 3.84
N ILE A 197 5.85 25.09 3.48
CA ILE A 197 6.60 26.08 2.70
C ILE A 197 7.35 25.44 1.51
N PRO A 198 7.64 26.22 0.45
CA PRO A 198 8.53 25.78 -0.62
C PRO A 198 10.00 25.75 -0.16
N LEU A 199 10.72 24.70 -0.56
CA LEU A 199 12.16 24.54 -0.32
C LEU A 199 13.03 24.95 -1.51
N ARG A 200 12.41 25.09 -2.68
CA ARG A 200 13.04 25.41 -3.96
C ARG A 200 12.28 26.59 -4.59
N ASP A 201 12.90 27.25 -5.57
CA ASP A 201 12.22 28.27 -6.35
C ASP A 201 11.08 27.68 -7.22
N PHE A 202 10.21 28.56 -7.71
CA PHE A 202 9.04 28.17 -8.47
C PHE A 202 9.39 27.42 -9.75
N ASP A 203 10.41 27.87 -10.49
CA ASP A 203 10.81 27.26 -11.75
C ASP A 203 11.28 25.82 -11.56
N TYR A 204 12.07 25.57 -10.52
CA TYR A 204 12.50 24.23 -10.16
C TYR A 204 11.30 23.33 -9.86
N VAL A 205 10.41 23.75 -8.96
CA VAL A 205 9.21 22.98 -8.56
C VAL A 205 8.33 22.71 -9.77
N TYR A 206 8.07 23.75 -10.58
CA TYR A 206 7.24 23.62 -11.76
C TYR A 206 7.83 22.64 -12.76
N ASN A 207 9.09 22.81 -13.13
CA ASN A 207 9.73 21.94 -14.13
C ASN A 207 9.79 20.49 -13.64
N TYR A 208 10.09 20.27 -12.35
CA TYR A 208 10.11 18.93 -11.76
C TYR A 208 8.74 18.25 -11.84
N LEU A 209 7.67 18.93 -11.41
CA LEU A 209 6.31 18.36 -11.38
C LEU A 209 5.67 18.27 -12.78
N MET A 210 6.01 19.18 -13.68
CA MET A 210 5.47 19.17 -15.03
C MET A 210 6.12 18.10 -15.91
N TYR A 211 7.44 17.90 -15.81
CA TYR A 211 8.16 16.94 -16.66
C TYR A 211 8.19 15.50 -16.14
N THR A 212 7.87 15.27 -14.86
CA THR A 212 7.69 13.89 -14.37
C THR A 212 6.51 13.19 -15.05
N ASN A 213 6.56 11.88 -15.21
CA ASN A 213 5.43 11.06 -15.68
C ASN A 213 4.70 10.35 -14.52
N VAL A 214 5.15 10.55 -13.27
CA VAL A 214 4.56 9.91 -12.09
C VAL A 214 3.78 10.90 -11.24
N SER A 215 3.01 10.35 -10.31
CA SER A 215 2.45 11.09 -9.17
C SER A 215 3.15 10.63 -7.90
N PHE A 216 3.37 11.57 -7.00
CA PHE A 216 4.09 11.34 -5.76
C PHE A 216 3.08 11.19 -4.64
N VAL A 217 2.92 9.95 -4.23
CA VAL A 217 2.03 9.50 -3.17
C VAL A 217 2.80 8.52 -2.31
N ASP A 218 2.89 8.82 -1.02
CA ASP A 218 3.47 7.91 -0.06
C ASP A 218 2.56 6.69 0.16
N SER A 219 3.14 5.49 0.16
CA SER A 219 2.41 4.23 0.24
C SER A 219 3.32 3.09 0.70
N PHE A 220 3.20 2.71 1.97
CA PHE A 220 3.98 1.65 2.60
C PHE A 220 3.09 0.71 3.43
N THR A 221 3.64 -0.45 3.80
CA THR A 221 2.96 -1.35 4.74
C THR A 221 3.47 -1.08 6.14
N ASP A 222 2.54 -0.75 7.04
CA ASP A 222 2.81 -0.64 8.46
C ASP A 222 2.02 -1.76 9.17
N PRO A 223 2.68 -2.77 9.78
CA PRO A 223 2.00 -3.87 10.44
C PRO A 223 1.35 -3.48 11.78
N GLY A 224 1.72 -2.32 12.34
CA GLY A 224 1.30 -1.90 13.66
C GLY A 224 -0.16 -1.45 13.78
N PRO A 225 -0.58 -1.09 15.01
CA PRO A 225 -1.96 -0.65 15.30
C PRO A 225 -2.37 0.59 14.50
N HIS A 226 -1.40 1.39 14.02
CA HIS A 226 -1.64 2.62 13.26
C HIS A 226 -1.57 2.45 11.76
N GLY A 227 -1.20 1.26 11.27
CA GLY A 227 -1.26 0.87 9.88
C GLY A 227 -2.33 -0.21 9.68
N SER A 228 -1.87 -1.44 9.47
CA SER A 228 -2.69 -2.63 9.21
C SER A 228 -3.64 -2.96 10.35
N GLY A 229 -3.38 -2.51 11.58
CA GLY A 229 -4.32 -2.63 12.70
C GLY A 229 -5.63 -1.84 12.51
N ARG A 230 -5.65 -0.87 11.57
CA ARG A 230 -6.86 -0.11 11.21
C ARG A 230 -7.72 -0.78 10.14
N TYR A 231 -7.19 -1.82 9.49
CA TYR A 231 -7.94 -2.59 8.50
C TYR A 231 -9.15 -3.28 9.15
N SER A 232 -10.25 -3.32 8.43
CA SER A 232 -11.45 -4.05 8.82
C SER A 232 -11.73 -5.15 7.80
N GLU A 233 -12.05 -6.35 8.26
CA GLU A 233 -12.50 -7.44 7.38
C GLU A 233 -13.80 -7.10 6.62
N HIS A 234 -14.56 -6.09 7.08
CA HIS A 234 -15.72 -5.57 6.36
C HIS A 234 -15.36 -4.78 5.09
N MET A 235 -14.08 -4.51 4.85
CA MET A 235 -13.61 -3.94 3.59
C MET A 235 -13.46 -5.00 2.49
N LEU A 236 -13.59 -6.29 2.82
CA LEU A 236 -13.67 -7.36 1.83
C LEU A 236 -15.06 -7.40 1.19
N PRO A 237 -15.15 -7.77 -0.10
CA PRO A 237 -14.05 -8.24 -0.96
C PRO A 237 -13.34 -7.16 -1.80
N GLU A 238 -13.75 -5.89 -1.73
CA GLU A 238 -13.28 -4.83 -2.61
C GLU A 238 -11.86 -4.36 -2.27
N VAL A 239 -11.52 -4.29 -0.97
CA VAL A 239 -10.18 -3.93 -0.48
C VAL A 239 -9.60 -5.10 0.29
N GLU A 240 -8.74 -5.87 -0.37
CA GLU A 240 -7.99 -6.94 0.30
C GLU A 240 -6.95 -6.35 1.27
N LYS A 241 -6.70 -7.04 2.38
CA LYS A 241 -5.70 -6.60 3.39
C LYS A 241 -4.31 -6.32 2.80
N LYS A 242 -3.89 -7.06 1.77
CA LYS A 242 -2.60 -6.87 1.09
C LYS A 242 -2.51 -5.55 0.30
N ASP A 243 -3.67 -5.00 -0.07
CA ASP A 243 -3.82 -3.76 -0.83
C ASP A 243 -4.09 -2.56 0.10
N PHE A 244 -4.40 -2.82 1.38
CA PHE A 244 -4.49 -1.78 2.40
C PHE A 244 -3.08 -1.26 2.75
N ARG A 245 -2.82 0.00 2.41
CA ARG A 245 -1.53 0.67 2.62
C ARG A 245 -1.69 1.92 3.46
N LYS A 246 -0.65 2.24 4.21
CA LYS A 246 -0.52 3.50 4.93
C LYS A 246 0.26 4.47 4.05
N GLY A 247 -0.06 5.75 4.18
CA GLY A 247 0.66 6.81 3.51
C GLY A 247 0.44 8.13 4.23
N ALA A 248 1.21 9.11 3.81
CA ALA A 248 1.01 10.48 4.20
C ALA A 248 -0.25 11.12 3.59
N GLN A 249 -0.74 12.15 4.28
CA GLN A 249 -1.75 13.05 3.73
C GLN A 249 -1.28 13.72 2.45
N TRP A 250 -0.11 14.37 2.52
CA TRP A 250 0.42 15.17 1.44
C TRP A 250 0.65 14.33 0.18
N PHE A 251 0.30 14.93 -0.96
CA PHE A 251 0.51 14.33 -2.26
C PHE A 251 0.78 15.41 -3.29
N THR A 252 1.44 14.99 -4.35
CA THR A 252 1.36 15.67 -5.63
C THR A 252 0.91 14.66 -6.69
N MET A 253 -0.10 15.01 -7.47
CA MET A 253 -0.62 14.07 -8.48
C MET A 253 -0.95 14.72 -9.80
N LYS A 254 -0.80 13.93 -10.86
CA LYS A 254 -1.19 14.27 -12.22
C LYS A 254 -2.71 14.32 -12.35
N ARG A 255 -3.19 15.08 -13.33
CA ARG A 255 -4.62 15.27 -13.61
C ARG A 255 -5.41 13.96 -13.70
N GLN A 256 -4.91 12.94 -14.38
CA GLN A 256 -5.61 11.65 -14.51
C GLN A 256 -5.89 11.01 -13.15
N HIS A 257 -4.91 11.00 -12.24
CA HIS A 257 -5.09 10.47 -10.88
C HIS A 257 -6.02 11.34 -10.03
N ALA A 258 -6.01 12.67 -10.22
CA ALA A 258 -6.96 13.57 -9.59
C ALA A 258 -8.40 13.28 -10.04
N VAL A 259 -8.61 13.04 -11.35
CA VAL A 259 -9.93 12.65 -11.91
C VAL A 259 -10.37 11.30 -11.34
N ILE A 260 -9.50 10.29 -11.33
CA ILE A 260 -9.80 8.96 -10.75
C ILE A 260 -10.21 9.09 -9.29
N THR A 261 -9.43 9.82 -8.49
CA THR A 261 -9.71 9.99 -7.06
C THR A 261 -11.04 10.71 -6.83
N THR A 262 -11.37 11.68 -7.67
CA THR A 262 -12.63 12.44 -7.56
C THR A 262 -13.85 11.63 -8.03
N ALA A 263 -13.68 10.83 -9.08
CA ALA A 263 -14.74 10.00 -9.66
C ALA A 263 -15.01 8.73 -8.85
N ASP A 264 -14.04 8.24 -8.09
CA ASP A 264 -14.20 7.06 -7.24
C ASP A 264 -15.26 7.31 -6.15
N SER A 265 -16.28 6.46 -6.15
CA SER A 265 -17.34 6.42 -5.14
C SER A 265 -17.34 5.08 -4.38
N LEU A 266 -16.91 4.00 -5.03
CA LEU A 266 -16.89 2.65 -4.47
C LEU A 266 -15.90 2.58 -3.30
N TYR A 267 -14.62 2.83 -3.57
CA TYR A 267 -13.61 2.64 -2.54
C TYR A 267 -13.68 3.72 -1.46
N TYR A 268 -13.94 4.97 -1.86
CA TYR A 268 -14.22 6.05 -0.90
C TYR A 268 -15.31 5.68 0.11
N THR A 269 -16.42 5.08 -0.33
CA THR A 269 -17.52 4.66 0.56
C THR A 269 -17.05 3.61 1.56
N ILE A 270 -16.27 2.63 1.10
CA ILE A 270 -15.73 1.56 1.96
C ILE A 270 -14.78 2.13 3.03
N PHE A 271 -13.89 3.05 2.65
CA PHE A 271 -13.01 3.70 3.62
C PHE A 271 -13.79 4.60 4.57
N ARG A 272 -14.77 5.36 4.09
CA ARG A 272 -15.63 6.19 4.95
C ARG A 272 -16.30 5.35 6.03
N ASP A 273 -16.83 4.18 5.66
CA ASP A 273 -17.68 3.38 6.54
C ASP A 273 -16.86 2.46 7.46
N TYR A 274 -15.74 1.92 6.99
CA TYR A 274 -15.00 0.86 7.70
C TYR A 274 -13.60 1.23 8.14
N CYS A 275 -13.05 2.36 7.69
CA CYS A 275 -11.77 2.81 8.21
C CYS A 275 -11.91 3.25 9.66
N LYS A 276 -11.37 2.43 10.58
CA LYS A 276 -11.29 2.81 11.98
C LYS A 276 -10.23 3.89 12.17
N MET A 277 -10.66 5.15 12.09
CA MET A 277 -9.87 6.27 12.55
C MET A 277 -9.96 6.37 14.08
N LEU A 278 -9.25 5.45 14.75
CA LEU A 278 -9.10 5.41 16.21
C LEU A 278 -8.25 6.58 16.70
N ASN A 279 -8.48 6.96 17.96
CA ASN A 279 -7.79 8.03 18.68
C ASN A 279 -6.25 7.99 18.49
N PRO A 280 -5.58 9.16 18.47
CA PRO A 280 -4.16 9.27 18.22
C PRO A 280 -3.35 8.87 19.45
N GLU A 281 -3.09 7.58 19.63
CA GLU A 281 -2.04 7.14 20.54
C GLU A 281 -0.96 6.41 19.75
N GLY A 282 0.09 7.13 19.31
CA GLY A 282 1.26 6.58 18.59
C GLY A 282 1.12 6.72 17.07
N ILE A 283 2.07 7.38 16.39
CA ILE A 283 2.04 7.61 14.94
C ILE A 283 3.47 7.55 14.37
N ALA A 284 3.61 7.15 13.11
CA ALA A 284 4.86 6.97 12.36
C ALA A 284 5.16 8.16 11.42
N ASN A 285 6.39 8.22 10.87
CA ASN A 285 7.17 9.46 10.76
C ASN A 285 7.57 9.97 9.34
N TRP A 286 6.75 10.00 8.26
CA TRP A 286 7.20 10.60 6.96
C TRP A 286 6.12 10.77 5.87
N SER A 287 6.47 11.60 4.87
CA SER A 287 5.85 11.83 3.55
C SER A 287 6.86 12.45 2.56
N ILE A 288 6.45 12.78 1.32
CA ILE A 288 7.22 13.57 0.31
C ILE A 288 7.51 15.01 0.77
N THR A 289 6.79 15.48 1.76
CA THR A 289 7.14 16.66 2.55
C THR A 289 8.22 16.24 3.54
N HIS A 290 9.35 16.95 3.61
CA HIS A 290 10.30 16.68 4.70
C HIS A 290 9.62 16.99 6.04
N VAL A 291 9.66 16.04 6.95
CA VAL A 291 9.06 16.14 8.28
C VAL A 291 10.03 15.50 9.28
N ASP A 292 10.56 16.28 10.21
CA ASP A 292 11.55 15.82 11.19
C ASP A 292 10.86 15.23 12.43
N TRP A 293 11.05 13.94 12.67
CA TRP A 293 10.48 13.22 13.81
C TRP A 293 11.53 12.75 14.83
N SER A 294 12.72 13.34 14.81
CA SER A 294 13.83 12.97 15.71
C SER A 294 13.47 13.00 17.19
N GLU A 295 12.42 13.72 17.57
CA GLU A 295 11.97 13.85 18.97
C GLU A 295 11.05 12.73 19.45
N GLY A 296 10.53 11.87 18.57
CA GLY A 296 9.64 10.76 18.94
C GLY A 296 8.34 11.20 19.63
N LYS A 297 7.91 12.45 19.40
CA LYS A 297 6.69 13.05 19.99
C LYS A 297 5.47 12.85 19.09
N TRP A 298 4.32 13.30 19.59
CA TRP A 298 2.99 13.20 18.94
C TRP A 298 2.85 13.98 17.64
N HIS A 299 3.80 14.87 17.36
CA HIS A 299 3.86 15.74 16.22
C HIS A 299 5.32 15.83 15.75
N PRO A 300 5.56 16.20 14.49
CA PRO A 300 6.88 16.54 14.01
C PRO A 300 7.53 17.59 14.89
N LYS A 301 8.85 17.61 14.88
CA LYS A 301 9.64 18.67 15.49
C LYS A 301 9.23 20.02 14.90
N SER A 302 8.71 20.89 15.75
CA SER A 302 8.43 22.28 15.40
C SER A 302 9.76 23.03 15.38
N TYR A 303 10.09 23.64 14.24
CA TYR A 303 11.27 24.49 14.13
C TYR A 303 10.95 25.89 14.66
N ARG A 304 11.78 26.39 15.58
CA ARG A 304 11.78 27.79 16.02
C ARG A 304 12.69 28.60 15.10
N ALA A 305 12.58 29.92 15.15
CA ALA A 305 13.43 30.82 14.35
C ALA A 305 14.94 30.54 14.51
N GLN A 306 15.37 30.15 15.71
CA GLN A 306 16.76 29.78 16.02
C GLN A 306 17.21 28.45 15.38
N ASP A 307 16.27 27.57 15.04
CA ASP A 307 16.58 26.27 14.44
C ASP A 307 16.79 26.39 12.92
N VAL A 308 16.32 27.49 12.31
CA VAL A 308 16.39 27.78 10.86
C VAL A 308 17.78 28.26 10.47
N THR A 309 18.69 27.31 10.26
CA THR A 309 20.05 27.61 9.80
C THR A 309 20.25 27.27 8.34
N TYR A 310 21.20 27.94 7.68
CA TYR A 310 21.61 27.59 6.31
C TYR A 310 22.04 26.12 6.19
N ALA A 311 22.71 25.59 7.22
CA ALA A 311 23.11 24.19 7.28
C ALA A 311 21.90 23.24 7.30
N LEU A 312 20.88 23.55 8.11
CA LEU A 312 19.64 22.78 8.15
C LEU A 312 18.95 22.79 6.76
N MET A 313 18.78 23.97 6.16
CA MET A 313 18.15 24.09 4.84
C MET A 313 18.92 23.33 3.76
N LYS A 314 20.26 23.38 3.78
CA LYS A 314 21.11 22.62 2.86
C LYS A 314 20.98 21.12 3.05
N ASN A 315 20.90 20.63 4.30
CA ASN A 315 20.72 19.21 4.59
C ASN A 315 19.37 18.72 4.09
N ILE A 316 18.27 19.40 4.47
CA ILE A 316 16.91 19.00 4.10
C ILE A 316 16.75 18.96 2.58
N THR A 317 17.31 19.95 1.88
CA THR A 317 17.23 20.03 0.42
C THR A 317 18.17 19.07 -0.33
N SER A 318 19.04 18.36 0.39
CA SER A 318 19.93 17.34 -0.18
C SER A 318 19.42 15.90 0.02
N ILE A 319 18.29 15.74 0.71
CA ILE A 319 17.64 14.43 0.91
C ILE A 319 17.11 13.94 -0.44
N THR A 320 17.60 12.77 -0.86
CA THR A 320 17.26 12.10 -2.12
C THR A 320 16.55 10.76 -1.91
N GLU A 321 16.39 10.34 -0.65
CA GLU A 321 15.77 9.08 -0.26
C GLU A 321 14.95 9.32 1.02
N SER A 322 13.67 8.95 0.98
CA SER A 322 12.79 8.93 2.15
C SER A 322 12.89 7.55 2.82
N VAL A 323 13.21 7.56 4.11
CA VAL A 323 13.37 6.34 4.93
C VAL A 323 12.10 6.15 5.76
N HIS A 324 11.44 5.01 5.60
CA HIS A 324 10.20 4.65 6.28
C HIS A 324 10.45 3.68 7.45
N VAL A 325 10.39 4.15 8.70
CA VAL A 325 10.42 3.33 9.93
C VAL A 325 9.02 2.85 10.33
N THR A 326 8.69 1.62 9.98
CA THR A 326 7.42 1.00 10.41
C THR A 326 7.32 0.88 11.95
N SER A 327 6.12 0.59 12.48
CA SER A 327 5.91 0.36 13.94
C SER A 327 6.84 -0.69 14.55
N ASP A 328 7.42 -1.55 13.71
CA ASP A 328 8.29 -2.65 14.08
C ASP A 328 9.77 -2.31 13.85
N GLU A 329 10.10 -1.00 13.77
CA GLU A 329 11.43 -0.43 13.53
C GLU A 329 12.09 -0.83 12.18
N ARG A 330 11.34 -1.46 11.26
CA ARG A 330 11.88 -1.78 9.92
C ARG A 330 11.92 -0.55 9.05
N VAL A 331 13.06 -0.38 8.36
CA VAL A 331 13.33 0.68 7.39
C VAL A 331 12.99 0.21 5.97
N GLU A 332 12.01 0.83 5.32
CA GLU A 332 11.79 0.74 3.86
C GLU A 332 12.24 2.06 3.20
N GLY A 333 13.03 2.01 2.13
CA GLY A 333 13.49 3.22 1.42
C GLY A 333 12.70 3.46 0.13
N SER A 334 12.36 4.73 -0.13
CA SER A 334 11.86 5.21 -1.42
C SER A 334 12.73 6.37 -1.91
N PRO A 335 13.16 6.40 -3.19
CA PRO A 335 13.84 7.56 -3.74
C PRO A 335 12.87 8.76 -3.81
N ASP A 336 13.22 9.88 -3.18
CA ASP A 336 12.39 11.09 -3.12
C ASP A 336 13.23 12.37 -3.09
N SER A 337 12.81 13.41 -3.82
CA SER A 337 13.39 14.76 -3.72
C SER A 337 12.45 15.68 -2.95
N ALA A 338 12.90 16.23 -1.82
CA ALA A 338 12.09 17.13 -1.01
C ALA A 338 11.86 18.48 -1.72
N LEU A 339 10.62 18.76 -2.13
CA LEU A 339 10.21 20.03 -2.73
C LEU A 339 9.57 20.99 -1.73
N LEU A 340 8.95 20.43 -0.69
CA LEU A 340 8.12 21.10 0.29
C LEU A 340 8.49 20.58 1.70
N VAL A 341 8.34 21.42 2.71
CA VAL A 341 8.54 21.05 4.12
C VAL A 341 7.37 21.57 4.96
N GLU A 342 6.93 20.80 5.95
CA GLU A 342 5.90 21.20 6.90
C GLU A 342 6.55 21.71 8.19
N TRP A 343 6.28 22.96 8.57
CA TRP A 343 6.99 23.66 9.66
C TRP A 343 6.39 23.47 11.05
N ASN A 344 5.11 23.10 11.13
CA ASN A 344 4.40 23.05 12.41
C ASN A 344 3.29 21.99 12.44
N GLU A 345 3.29 21.26 13.57
CA GLU A 345 2.31 20.43 14.30
C GLU A 345 1.11 19.75 13.63
N THR A 346 0.92 19.82 12.31
CA THR A 346 -0.35 19.39 11.70
C THR A 346 -0.21 18.34 10.60
N THR A 347 0.77 17.44 10.69
CA THR A 347 0.75 16.22 9.87
C THR A 347 -0.49 15.40 10.22
N MET A 348 -1.47 15.37 9.32
CA MET A 348 -2.66 14.56 9.51
C MET A 348 -2.43 13.15 8.96
N LEU A 349 -3.06 12.19 9.63
CA LEU A 349 -3.18 10.82 9.18
C LEU A 349 -4.48 10.64 8.39
N PRO A 350 -4.42 10.46 7.06
CA PRO A 350 -5.40 9.63 6.39
C PRO A 350 -4.72 8.29 6.08
N VAL A 351 -4.69 7.39 7.07
CA VAL A 351 -4.34 5.97 6.88
C VAL A 351 -5.39 5.22 6.04
N CYS A 352 -6.31 5.95 5.42
CA CYS A 352 -7.40 5.41 4.61
C CYS A 352 -7.63 6.19 3.33
N SER A 353 -6.58 6.85 2.83
CA SER A 353 -6.64 7.51 1.52
C SER A 353 -5.39 7.13 0.76
N LYS A 354 -5.53 6.14 -0.14
CA LYS A 354 -5.08 6.16 -1.54
C LYS A 354 -4.98 4.73 -2.07
N ILE A 355 -6.08 4.24 -2.67
CA ILE A 355 -6.04 3.15 -3.66
C ILE A 355 -5.55 3.75 -4.98
N LEU A 356 -4.27 4.14 -5.02
CA LEU A 356 -3.61 4.48 -6.27
C LEU A 356 -2.76 3.30 -6.75
N THR A 357 -2.30 2.43 -5.85
CA THR A 357 -1.20 1.50 -6.17
C THR A 357 -1.58 0.23 -6.92
N ARG A 358 -2.85 -0.19 -6.97
CA ARG A 358 -3.24 -1.40 -7.75
C ARG A 358 -3.82 -1.10 -9.13
N ASN A 359 -4.44 0.05 -9.34
CA ASN A 359 -4.98 0.42 -10.65
C ASN A 359 -3.96 1.14 -11.57
N ILE A 360 -2.77 1.47 -11.04
CA ILE A 360 -1.70 2.18 -11.77
C ILE A 360 -0.48 1.28 -12.09
N ARG A 361 -0.50 -0.01 -11.70
CA ARG A 361 0.53 -0.99 -12.10
C ARG A 361 0.11 -1.86 -13.26
#